data_AF-A0A542W0Q3-F1
#
_entry.id   AF-A0A542W0Q3-F1
#
_cell.length_a   1.000
_cell.length_b   1.000
_cell.length_c   1.000
_cell.angle_alpha   90.00
_cell.angle_beta   90.00
_cell.angle_gamma   90.00
#
_symmetry.space_group_name_H-M   'P 1'
#
loop_
_entity.id
_entity.type
_entity.pdbx_description
1 polymer ?
#
loop_
_entity_poly.entity_id
_entity_poly.type
_entity_poly.pdbx_seq_one_letter_code
_entity_poly.pdbx_strand_id
1 'polypeptide(L)'
;MPSPCKKLKLLRKAAKPPITIRALAEAIDMPASSYAFYEDMNRFKKKYLPLELTRKIAAVLMKRQIRPEEILALSGLTSYELKTEISTIRQSFPPIQFVKMNMALPNETLLTDMFETLLSSLDLNASKKDIAHILAQRLPEALSETTYKIPERLQ
;
A
#
# COMPACT_ATOMS: atom_id res chain seq x y z
N MET A 1 21.04 -22.38 -0.79
CA MET A 1 20.01 -21.34 -0.99
C MET A 1 18.72 -22.01 -1.46
N PRO A 2 17.53 -21.63 -0.94
CA PRO A 2 16.27 -22.20 -1.44
C PRO A 2 16.11 -21.94 -2.94
N SER A 3 15.51 -22.89 -3.67
CA SER A 3 15.24 -22.71 -5.09
C SER A 3 14.38 -21.46 -5.33
N PRO A 4 14.58 -20.74 -6.44
CA PRO A 4 13.79 -19.55 -6.74
C PRO A 4 12.28 -19.86 -6.78
N CYS A 5 11.88 -21.04 -7.26
CA CYS A 5 10.48 -21.49 -7.29
C CYS A 5 9.87 -21.58 -5.88
N LYS A 6 10.59 -22.20 -4.94
CA LYS A 6 10.13 -22.34 -3.55
C LYS A 6 10.00 -20.98 -2.89
N LYS A 7 10.97 -20.09 -3.10
CA LYS A 7 10.95 -18.74 -2.54
C LYS A 7 9.80 -17.90 -3.15
N LEU A 8 9.61 -17.95 -4.47
CA LEU A 8 8.48 -17.28 -5.13
C LEU A 8 7.13 -17.73 -4.57
N LYS A 9 6.93 -19.04 -4.43
CA LYS A 9 5.70 -19.61 -3.85
C LYS A 9 5.45 -19.13 -2.42
N LEU A 10 6.50 -19.00 -1.60
CA LEU A 10 6.39 -18.47 -0.24
C LEU A 10 6.01 -16.98 -0.25
N LEU A 11 6.65 -16.18 -1.08
CA LEU A 11 6.35 -14.75 -1.21
C LEU A 11 4.91 -14.50 -1.65
N ARG A 12 4.42 -15.26 -2.63
CA ARG A 12 3.01 -15.18 -3.06
C ARG A 12 2.04 -15.52 -1.93
N LYS A 13 2.33 -16.57 -1.16
CA LYS A 13 1.50 -16.98 -0.01
C LYS A 13 1.54 -15.97 1.15
N ALA A 14 2.66 -15.26 1.32
CA ALA A 14 2.82 -14.26 2.37
C ALA A 14 2.12 -12.92 2.05
N ALA A 15 1.68 -12.72 0.80
CA ALA A 15 1.01 -11.50 0.35
C ALA A 15 -0.28 -11.21 1.14
N LYS A 16 -0.55 -9.94 1.40
CA LYS A 16 -1.74 -9.48 2.14
C LYS A 16 -2.53 -8.43 1.33
N PRO A 17 -3.78 -8.71 0.92
CA PRO A 17 -4.49 -9.99 1.06
C PRO A 17 -3.85 -11.11 0.22
N PRO A 18 -4.07 -12.40 0.56
CA PRO A 18 -3.53 -13.53 -0.18
C PRO A 18 -3.90 -13.48 -1.66
N ILE A 19 -2.99 -13.94 -2.53
CA ILE A 19 -3.23 -14.01 -3.97
C ILE A 19 -3.05 -15.44 -4.50
N THR A 20 -4.01 -15.89 -5.31
CA THR A 20 -3.96 -17.20 -5.95
C THR A 20 -3.01 -17.17 -7.16
N ILE A 21 -2.60 -18.35 -7.63
CA ILE A 21 -1.79 -18.49 -8.86
C ILE A 21 -2.51 -17.84 -10.05
N ARG A 22 -3.83 -18.09 -10.19
CA ARG A 22 -4.64 -17.54 -11.28
C ARG A 22 -4.71 -16.01 -11.23
N ALA A 23 -5.03 -15.45 -10.07
CA ALA A 23 -5.15 -14.01 -9.91
C ALA A 23 -3.81 -13.27 -10.10
N LEU A 24 -2.68 -13.88 -9.69
CA LEU A 24 -1.37 -13.29 -9.94
C LEU A 24 -1.00 -13.37 -11.42
N ALA A 25 -1.27 -14.50 -12.07
CA ALA A 25 -1.00 -14.68 -13.51
C ALA A 25 -1.80 -13.68 -14.36
N GLU A 26 -3.08 -13.48 -14.03
CA GLU A 26 -3.94 -12.47 -14.65
C GLU A 26 -3.38 -11.06 -14.44
N ALA A 27 -2.96 -10.72 -13.22
CA ALA A 27 -2.41 -9.40 -12.90
C ALA A 27 -1.08 -9.07 -13.62
N ILE A 28 -0.35 -10.07 -14.10
CA ILE A 28 0.89 -9.88 -14.88
C ILE A 28 0.70 -10.13 -16.39
N ASP A 29 -0.55 -10.29 -16.82
CA ASP A 29 -0.95 -10.59 -18.19
C ASP A 29 -0.27 -11.86 -18.74
N MET A 30 -0.46 -12.97 -18.03
CA MET A 30 0.11 -14.28 -18.35
C MET A 30 -0.91 -15.42 -18.13
N PRO A 31 -0.91 -16.46 -18.97
CA PRO A 31 -1.68 -17.67 -18.70
C PRO A 31 -1.29 -18.34 -17.37
N ALA A 32 -2.28 -18.80 -16.60
CA ALA A 32 -2.05 -19.42 -15.29
C ALA A 32 -1.13 -20.65 -15.33
N SER A 33 -1.16 -21.43 -16.42
CA SER A 33 -0.26 -22.56 -16.64
C SER A 33 1.20 -22.12 -16.81
N SER A 34 1.42 -21.03 -17.57
CA SER A 34 2.73 -20.42 -17.77
C SER A 34 3.29 -19.84 -16.47
N TYR A 35 2.46 -19.22 -15.64
CA TYR A 35 2.92 -18.75 -14.32
C TYR A 35 3.23 -19.92 -13.37
N ALA A 36 2.36 -20.95 -13.33
CA ALA A 36 2.55 -22.12 -12.48
C ALA A 36 3.88 -22.86 -12.75
N PHE A 37 4.37 -22.84 -13.99
CA PHE A 37 5.68 -23.38 -14.36
C PHE A 37 6.81 -22.79 -13.50
N TYR A 38 6.78 -21.49 -13.19
CA TYR A 38 7.83 -20.82 -12.42
C TYR A 38 7.75 -21.08 -10.89
N GLU A 39 6.60 -21.55 -10.38
CA GLU A 39 6.47 -22.00 -8.98
C GLU A 39 6.72 -23.51 -8.82
N ASP A 40 6.78 -24.27 -9.92
CA ASP A 40 6.98 -25.72 -9.90
C ASP A 40 8.48 -26.07 -9.98
N MET A 41 9.01 -26.61 -8.88
CA MET A 41 10.40 -27.06 -8.79
C MET A 41 10.74 -28.23 -9.72
N ASN A 42 9.75 -29.03 -10.12
CA ASN A 42 9.98 -30.18 -11.00
C ASN A 42 10.13 -29.75 -12.46
N ARG A 43 9.48 -28.63 -12.83
CA ARG A 43 9.47 -28.11 -14.20
C ARG A 43 10.53 -27.03 -14.41
N PHE A 44 10.63 -26.06 -13.51
CA PHE A 44 11.61 -24.98 -13.62
C PHE A 44 12.90 -25.33 -12.87
N LYS A 45 13.96 -25.59 -13.65
CA LYS A 45 15.27 -26.04 -13.13
C LYS A 45 16.34 -24.94 -13.13
N LYS A 46 16.04 -23.75 -13.68
CA LYS A 46 17.03 -22.67 -13.73
C LYS A 46 17.26 -22.08 -12.33
N LYS A 47 18.48 -21.63 -12.09
CA LYS A 47 18.91 -21.03 -10.82
C LYS A 47 18.24 -19.68 -10.54
N TYR A 48 17.83 -18.97 -11.59
CA TYR A 48 17.28 -17.62 -11.51
C TYR A 48 16.03 -17.50 -12.40
N LEU A 49 15.07 -16.69 -11.96
CA LEU A 49 13.89 -16.32 -12.74
C LEU A 49 14.25 -15.27 -13.80
N PRO A 50 13.50 -15.20 -14.92
CA PRO A 50 13.66 -14.10 -15.87
C PRO A 50 13.43 -12.73 -15.20
N LEU A 51 14.29 -11.75 -15.49
CA LEU A 51 14.22 -10.42 -14.89
C LEU A 51 12.89 -9.71 -15.17
N GLU A 52 12.41 -9.74 -16.41
CA GLU A 52 11.11 -9.12 -16.73
C GLU A 52 9.94 -9.75 -15.97
N LEU A 53 10.02 -11.07 -15.73
CA LEU A 53 9.02 -11.77 -14.93
C LEU A 53 9.07 -11.28 -13.48
N THR A 54 10.27 -11.19 -12.88
CA THR A 54 10.41 -10.72 -11.49
C THR A 54 9.99 -9.26 -11.32
N ARG A 55 10.23 -8.39 -12.31
CA ARG A 55 9.72 -7.01 -12.34
C ARG A 55 8.19 -6.96 -12.30
N LYS A 56 7.53 -7.70 -13.20
CA LYS A 56 6.05 -7.77 -13.24
C LYS A 56 5.47 -8.28 -11.92
N ILE A 57 6.04 -9.36 -11.38
CA ILE A 57 5.60 -9.94 -10.11
C ILE A 57 5.83 -8.96 -8.94
N ALA A 58 6.98 -8.27 -8.90
CA ALA A 58 7.29 -7.29 -7.87
C ALA A 58 6.30 -6.14 -7.86
N ALA A 59 5.92 -5.61 -9.03
CA ALA A 59 4.93 -4.54 -9.14
C ALA A 59 3.56 -4.93 -8.56
N VAL A 60 3.13 -6.19 -8.75
CA VAL A 60 1.85 -6.70 -8.22
C VAL A 60 1.94 -6.99 -6.73
N LEU A 61 2.98 -7.70 -6.28
CA LEU A 61 3.09 -8.14 -4.90
C LEU A 61 3.50 -7.02 -3.93
N MET A 62 4.12 -5.95 -4.41
CA MET A 62 4.42 -4.77 -3.58
C MET A 62 3.14 -4.08 -3.08
N LYS A 63 2.10 -4.01 -3.91
CA LYS A 63 0.76 -3.54 -3.49
C LYS A 63 0.13 -4.43 -2.42
N ARG A 64 0.69 -5.63 -2.18
CA ARG A 64 0.26 -6.63 -1.20
C ARG A 64 1.29 -6.84 -0.09
N GLN A 65 2.06 -5.79 0.22
CA GLN A 65 3.02 -5.72 1.34
C GLN A 65 4.24 -6.64 1.22
N ILE A 66 4.56 -7.11 0.00
CA ILE A 66 5.81 -7.83 -0.24
C ILE A 66 6.89 -6.86 -0.69
N ARG A 67 8.08 -6.96 -0.10
CA ARG A 67 9.23 -6.14 -0.45
C ARG A 67 9.72 -6.49 -1.87
N PRO A 68 9.79 -5.54 -2.82
CA PRO A 68 10.26 -5.81 -4.18
C PRO A 68 11.69 -6.36 -4.21
N GLU A 69 12.51 -6.00 -3.22
CA GLU A 69 13.86 -6.53 -2.98
C GLU A 69 13.87 -8.08 -2.97
N GLU A 70 12.87 -8.69 -2.32
CA GLU A 70 12.82 -10.13 -2.11
C GLU A 70 12.49 -10.91 -3.38
N ILE A 71 11.76 -10.27 -4.30
CA ILE A 71 11.32 -10.83 -5.58
C ILE A 71 12.40 -10.60 -6.64
N LEU A 72 12.96 -9.39 -6.73
CA LEU A 72 14.03 -9.07 -7.68
C LEU A 72 15.31 -9.86 -7.41
N ALA A 73 15.60 -10.20 -6.14
CA ALA A 73 16.72 -11.08 -5.82
C ALA A 73 16.60 -12.48 -6.47
N LEU A 74 15.40 -12.89 -6.90
CA LEU A 74 15.19 -14.18 -7.57
C LEU A 74 15.68 -14.22 -9.01
N SER A 75 15.93 -13.07 -9.66
CA SER A 75 16.47 -13.01 -11.02
C SER A 75 18.00 -13.03 -11.08
N GLY A 76 18.68 -13.12 -9.93
CA GLY A 76 20.14 -13.25 -9.87
C GLY A 76 20.89 -11.93 -10.01
N LEU A 77 20.20 -10.80 -9.86
CA LEU A 77 20.83 -9.48 -9.83
C LEU A 77 21.86 -9.39 -8.69
N THR A 78 22.95 -8.70 -8.96
CA THR A 78 23.91 -8.27 -7.94
C THR A 78 23.27 -7.24 -7.00
N SER A 79 23.89 -7.02 -5.84
CA SER A 79 23.40 -6.01 -4.89
C SER A 79 23.37 -4.60 -5.47
N TYR A 80 24.23 -4.30 -6.45
CA TYR A 80 24.24 -3.01 -7.14
C TYR A 80 23.04 -2.89 -8.10
N GLU A 81 22.87 -3.87 -8.99
CA GLU A 81 21.75 -3.87 -9.96
C GLU A 81 20.39 -3.90 -9.25
N LEU A 82 20.27 -4.64 -8.15
CA LEU A 82 19.06 -4.68 -7.34
C LEU A 82 18.70 -3.29 -6.79
N LYS A 83 19.69 -2.53 -6.29
CA LYS A 83 19.48 -1.14 -5.82
C LYS A 83 19.03 -0.23 -6.95
N THR A 84 19.62 -0.38 -8.14
CA THR A 84 19.24 0.40 -9.33
C THR A 84 17.79 0.11 -9.72
N GLU A 85 17.41 -1.16 -9.84
CA GLU A 85 16.03 -1.58 -10.16
C GLU A 85 15.01 -1.08 -9.13
N ILE A 86 15.33 -1.18 -7.85
CA ILE A 86 14.45 -0.67 -6.78
C ILE A 86 14.27 0.83 -6.90
N SER A 87 15.34 1.56 -7.22
CA SER A 87 15.28 3.02 -7.39
C SER A 87 14.38 3.38 -8.56
N THR A 88 14.48 2.67 -9.69
CA THR A 88 13.59 2.83 -10.85
C THR A 88 12.13 2.52 -10.50
N ILE A 89 11.86 1.44 -9.76
CA ILE A 89 10.51 1.11 -9.30
C ILE A 89 9.97 2.22 -8.40
N ARG A 90 10.75 2.73 -7.44
CA ARG A 90 10.31 3.81 -6.54
C ARG A 90 10.06 5.13 -7.27
N GLN A 91 10.85 5.45 -8.29
CA GLN A 91 10.68 6.66 -9.12
C GLN A 91 9.43 6.61 -10.00
N SER A 92 8.92 5.41 -10.32
CA SER A 92 7.66 5.25 -11.06
C SER A 92 6.40 5.45 -10.22
N PHE A 93 6.52 5.59 -8.90
CA PHE A 93 5.44 6.08 -8.05
C PHE A 93 5.52 7.60 -7.93
N PRO A 94 4.37 8.31 -7.89
CA PRO A 94 4.39 9.76 -7.69
C PRO A 94 5.18 10.06 -6.40
N PRO A 95 6.12 11.03 -6.42
CA PRO A 95 6.94 11.32 -5.26
C PRO A 95 6.04 11.85 -4.13
N ILE A 96 5.76 11.01 -3.14
CA ILE A 96 5.10 11.45 -1.91
C ILE A 96 6.15 12.22 -1.11
N GLN A 97 6.04 13.53 -1.11
CA GLN A 97 6.87 14.40 -0.28
C GLN A 97 6.22 14.52 1.10
N PHE A 98 6.89 14.01 2.13
CA PHE A 98 6.47 14.21 3.51
C PHE A 98 7.08 15.52 4.04
N VAL A 99 6.24 16.51 4.35
CA VAL A 99 6.64 17.76 4.99
C VAL A 99 6.20 17.74 6.45
N LYS A 100 7.10 18.04 7.38
CA LYS A 100 6.73 18.31 8.78
C LYS A 100 6.26 19.76 8.89
N MET A 101 4.98 19.96 9.19
CA MET A 101 4.42 21.29 9.46
C MET A 101 4.12 21.42 10.95
N ASN A 102 4.50 22.55 11.54
CA ASN A 102 4.05 22.93 12.88
C ASN A 102 2.63 23.48 12.74
N MET A 103 1.64 22.78 13.29
CA MET A 103 0.23 23.16 13.22
C MET A 103 -0.22 23.67 14.59
N ALA A 104 -0.81 24.86 14.64
CA ALA A 104 -1.58 25.31 15.78
C ALA A 104 -2.98 24.72 15.67
N LEU A 105 -3.41 23.96 16.67
CA LEU A 105 -4.78 23.45 16.74
C LEU A 105 -5.69 24.49 17.39
N PRO A 106 -6.98 24.57 16.98
CA PRO A 106 -7.98 25.33 17.72
C PRO A 106 -8.04 24.88 19.18
N ASN A 107 -8.46 25.78 20.07
CA ASN A 107 -8.61 25.46 21.48
C ASN A 107 -9.77 24.44 21.71
N GLU A 108 -9.82 23.89 22.92
CA GLU A 108 -10.79 22.84 23.29
C GLU A 108 -12.24 23.24 23.03
N THR A 109 -12.61 24.50 23.29
CA THR A 109 -13.97 25.02 23.06
C THR A 109 -14.35 24.95 21.60
N LEU A 110 -13.50 25.50 20.72
CA LEU A 110 -13.75 25.50 19.28
C LEU A 110 -13.76 24.08 18.69
N LEU A 111 -12.91 23.20 19.21
CA LEU A 111 -12.90 21.78 18.81
C LEU A 111 -14.20 21.08 19.24
N THR A 112 -14.72 21.38 20.42
CA THR A 112 -15.98 20.80 20.91
C THR A 112 -17.14 21.18 20.00
N ASP A 113 -17.29 22.47 19.70
CA ASP A 113 -18.33 22.97 18.79
C ASP A 113 -18.21 22.35 17.38
N MET A 114 -16.98 22.20 16.88
CA MET A 114 -16.71 21.51 15.61
C MET A 114 -17.18 20.06 15.66
N PHE A 115 -16.86 19.31 16.72
CA PHE A 115 -17.28 17.92 16.86
C PHE A 115 -18.79 17.77 17.01
N GLU A 116 -19.45 18.66 17.75
CA GLU A 116 -20.92 18.67 17.86
C GLU A 116 -21.57 18.89 16.49
N THR A 117 -21.02 19.80 15.68
CA THR A 117 -21.49 20.05 14.32
C THR A 117 -21.30 18.82 13.44
N LEU A 118 -20.13 18.17 13.49
CA LEU A 118 -19.85 16.95 12.74
C LEU A 118 -20.78 15.81 13.15
N LEU A 119 -20.98 15.59 14.45
CA LEU A 119 -21.84 14.54 14.98
C LEU A 119 -23.31 14.75 14.63
N SER A 120 -23.77 16.00 14.59
CA SER A 120 -25.15 16.34 14.21
C SER A 120 -25.49 15.98 12.76
N SER A 121 -24.47 15.91 11.89
CA SER A 121 -24.65 15.57 10.47
C SER A 121 -24.63 14.06 10.18
N LEU A 122 -24.39 13.22 11.19
CA LEU A 122 -24.17 11.78 11.02
C LEU A 122 -25.40 10.96 11.40
N ASP A 123 -25.62 9.88 10.66
CA ASP A 123 -26.51 8.81 11.09
C ASP A 123 -25.80 7.93 12.11
N LEU A 124 -26.17 8.09 13.37
CA LEU A 124 -25.59 7.35 14.50
C LEU A 124 -26.00 5.87 14.51
N ASN A 125 -26.94 5.44 13.65
CA ASN A 125 -27.32 4.04 13.50
C ASN A 125 -26.44 3.28 12.51
N ALA A 126 -25.57 3.98 11.77
CA ALA A 126 -24.61 3.36 10.86
C ALA A 126 -23.53 2.57 11.62
N SER A 127 -22.77 1.74 10.89
CA SER A 127 -21.68 1.00 11.50
C SER A 127 -20.58 1.97 11.97
N LYS A 128 -19.91 1.64 13.09
CA LYS A 128 -18.79 2.46 13.62
C LYS A 128 -17.70 2.71 12.57
N LYS A 129 -17.50 1.76 11.65
CA LYS A 129 -16.51 1.88 10.59
C LYS A 129 -16.92 2.92 9.55
N ASP A 130 -18.19 2.96 9.19
CA ASP A 130 -18.71 3.91 8.20
C ASP A 130 -18.74 5.32 8.80
N ILE A 131 -19.15 5.45 10.07
CA ILE A 131 -19.08 6.70 10.84
C ILE A 131 -17.65 7.23 10.88
N ALA A 132 -16.67 6.38 11.22
CA ALA A 132 -15.27 6.78 11.26
C ALA A 132 -14.73 7.18 9.88
N HIS A 133 -15.18 6.51 8.81
CA HIS A 133 -14.79 6.86 7.45
C HIS A 133 -15.32 8.23 7.03
N ILE A 134 -16.59 8.53 7.33
CA ILE A 134 -17.20 9.82 7.02
C ILE A 134 -16.55 10.94 7.85
N LEU A 135 -16.32 10.72 9.15
CA LEU A 135 -15.61 11.68 10.00
C LEU A 135 -14.21 11.99 9.46
N ALA A 136 -13.45 10.98 9.05
CA ALA A 136 -12.12 11.16 8.49
C ALA A 136 -12.11 11.98 7.18
N GLN A 137 -13.15 11.85 6.35
CA GLN A 137 -13.30 12.65 5.13
C GLN A 137 -13.65 14.12 5.43
N ARG A 138 -14.43 14.37 6.49
CA ARG A 138 -14.94 15.72 6.83
C ARG A 138 -14.02 16.52 7.75
N LEU A 139 -13.16 15.84 8.52
CA LEU A 139 -12.27 16.47 9.50
C LEU A 139 -11.36 17.57 8.90
N PRO A 140 -10.73 17.43 7.71
CA PRO A 140 -9.85 18.47 7.18
C PRO A 140 -10.57 19.79 6.89
N GLU A 141 -11.79 19.71 6.34
CA GLU A 141 -12.65 20.87 6.04
C GLU A 141 -13.12 21.53 7.35
N ALA A 142 -13.64 20.73 8.29
CA ALA A 142 -14.11 21.21 9.58
C ALA A 142 -13.01 21.91 10.40
N LEU A 143 -11.77 21.37 10.40
CA LEU A 143 -10.62 22.02 11.04
C LEU A 143 -10.28 23.35 10.38
N SER A 144 -10.39 23.44 9.04
CA SER A 144 -10.12 24.67 8.29
C SER A 144 -11.15 25.76 8.64
N GLU A 145 -12.43 25.41 8.71
CA GLU A 145 -13.51 26.35 9.09
C GLU A 145 -13.41 26.83 10.54
N THR A 146 -12.98 25.94 11.44
CA THR A 146 -12.85 26.25 12.87
C THR A 146 -11.82 27.35 13.13
N THR A 147 -10.81 27.51 12.26
CA THR A 147 -9.81 28.59 12.40
C THR A 147 -10.38 30.00 12.21
N TYR A 148 -11.56 30.15 11.61
CA TYR A 148 -12.22 31.44 11.40
C TYR A 148 -13.25 31.78 12.50
N LYS A 149 -13.49 30.86 13.44
CA LYS A 149 -14.44 31.07 14.54
C LYS A 149 -13.75 31.79 15.71
N ILE A 150 -14.31 32.91 16.13
CA ILE A 150 -13.89 33.61 17.34
C ILE A 150 -14.65 32.97 18.52
N PRO A 151 -13.99 32.50 19.59
CA PRO A 151 -14.68 31.98 20.76
C PRO A 151 -15.54 33.08 21.40
N GLU A 152 -16.83 32.82 21.62
CA GLU A 152 -17.77 33.81 22.17
C GLU A 152 -17.51 34.19 23.65
N ARG A 153 -16.52 33.57 24.31
CA ARG A 153 -16.20 33.84 25.73
C ARG A 153 -14.96 34.74 25.89
N LEU A 154 -15.08 35.99 25.46
CA LEU A 154 -14.25 37.11 25.90
C LEU A 154 -15.10 38.39 26.12
N GLN A 155 -16.24 38.24 26.81
CA GLN A 155 -16.93 39.34 27.51
C GLN A 155 -17.02 39.01 28.99
#